data_AF-A0A0S8HK73-F1
#
_entry.id   AF-A0A0S8HK73-F1
#
_cell.length_a   1.000
_cell.length_b   1.000
_cell.length_c   1.000
_cell.angle_alpha   90.00
_cell.angle_beta   90.00
_cell.angle_gamma   90.00
#
_symmetry.space_group_name_H-M   'P 1'
#
loop_
_entity.id
_entity.type
_entity.pdbx_description
1 polymer ?
#
loop_
_entity_poly.entity_id
_entity_poly.type
_entity_poly.pdbx_seq_one_letter_code
_entity_poly.pdbx_strand_id
1 'polypeptide(L)'
;MPPLPLPATPLRRSERKREPAPPALVGMITFPGSRFVIENGQRVAVEMFPTTQIDIERLTAYANHRLGIRYRYVATTLESFSWDPVELPLLYITGWTPMPKLPDETLDRLRRYIYDGGTLVVHAQCGRKEFVDTARRELARLFPERKLAPIDTDSPLFRSYFRITEMKVRQDDQPFKSMPPYLEAVYIGCRPAVIFSPIDLNCGWDVVNHPIMGGILYHQDYALAMGTNIVTCTLANLKYARAFATEKIFHGTYEKTRDRLVIGQIRHNGDWDPTPHGLPNLMKYLAASTTLNVQFKRDTVDLTEDKAFDHAVLYMTGLRDFKFSQAEVARLRTYLSSGGVLVADAAAGRRAFDAAFRREIKRVLPEAELKPIALDSPLFEAPFKVRTADYTEAVKASQPELNAPHLLGIDMEQSLCVIYSPYSLGNGWEQIAYTYNLGFSDEDALRLGVNVLTYAVTH
;
A
#
# COMPACT_ATOMS: atom_id res chain seq x y z
N MET A 1 -38.94 -18.31 -73.19
CA MET A 1 -38.40 -17.87 -71.88
C MET A 1 -37.26 -18.81 -71.51
N PRO A 2 -36.05 -18.29 -71.24
CA PRO A 2 -34.98 -19.14 -70.70
C PRO A 2 -35.32 -19.55 -69.25
N PRO A 3 -34.86 -20.72 -68.77
CA PRO A 3 -35.14 -21.16 -67.41
C PRO A 3 -34.47 -20.22 -66.40
N LEU A 4 -35.19 -19.90 -65.32
CA LEU A 4 -34.68 -19.09 -64.21
C LEU A 4 -33.41 -19.73 -63.63
N PRO A 5 -32.38 -18.93 -63.28
CA PRO A 5 -31.17 -19.46 -62.66
C PRO A 5 -31.52 -20.07 -61.30
N LEU A 6 -30.93 -21.23 -61.00
CA LEU A 6 -31.10 -21.91 -59.72
C LEU A 6 -30.68 -20.98 -58.57
N PRO A 7 -31.37 -21.02 -57.41
CA PRO A 7 -31.05 -20.18 -56.27
C PRO A 7 -29.61 -20.44 -55.84
N ALA A 8 -28.81 -19.36 -55.75
CA ALA A 8 -27.44 -19.43 -55.30
C ALA A 8 -27.40 -19.93 -53.85
N THR A 9 -26.87 -21.14 -53.64
CA THR A 9 -26.59 -21.65 -52.30
C THR A 9 -25.57 -20.72 -51.63
N PRO A 10 -25.87 -20.11 -50.47
CA PRO A 10 -24.92 -19.24 -49.79
C PRO A 10 -23.66 -20.02 -49.46
N LEU A 11 -22.51 -19.60 -50.00
CA LEU A 11 -21.22 -20.10 -49.57
C LEU A 11 -21.07 -19.81 -48.07
N ARG A 12 -21.02 -20.86 -47.26
CA ARG A 12 -20.79 -20.78 -45.83
C ARG A 12 -19.38 -20.21 -45.60
N ARG A 13 -19.26 -18.89 -45.47
CA ARG A 13 -18.03 -18.25 -44.97
C ARG A 13 -17.80 -18.76 -43.55
N SER A 14 -16.85 -19.68 -43.40
CA SER A 14 -16.24 -19.95 -42.10
C SER A 14 -15.33 -18.77 -41.77
N GLU A 15 -15.90 -17.68 -41.28
CA GLU A 15 -15.10 -16.71 -40.55
C GLU A 15 -14.55 -17.44 -39.33
N ARG A 16 -13.24 -17.70 -39.36
CA ARG A 16 -12.49 -18.27 -38.25
C ARG A 16 -12.67 -17.30 -37.08
N LYS A 17 -13.60 -17.60 -36.17
CA LYS A 17 -13.85 -16.80 -34.96
C LYS A 17 -12.51 -16.63 -34.26
N ARG A 18 -11.91 -15.44 -34.40
CA ARG A 18 -10.71 -15.09 -33.63
C ARG A 18 -11.15 -15.13 -32.18
N GLU A 19 -10.48 -15.95 -31.37
CA GLU A 19 -10.70 -15.89 -29.93
C GLU A 19 -10.49 -14.44 -29.46
N PRO A 20 -11.36 -13.92 -28.57
CA PRO A 20 -11.16 -12.59 -28.02
C PRO A 20 -9.79 -12.54 -27.34
N ALA A 21 -9.06 -11.44 -27.57
CA ALA A 21 -7.77 -11.24 -26.93
C ALA A 21 -7.94 -11.31 -25.39
N PRO A 22 -6.95 -11.85 -24.65
CA PRO A 22 -6.96 -11.79 -23.20
C PRO A 22 -7.20 -10.36 -22.69
N PRO A 23 -7.82 -10.20 -21.51
CA PRO A 23 -7.88 -8.90 -20.86
C PRO A 23 -6.50 -8.27 -20.71
N ALA A 24 -6.41 -6.96 -20.88
CA ALA A 24 -5.17 -6.24 -20.63
C ALA A 24 -4.95 -6.10 -19.12
N LEU A 25 -3.72 -6.34 -18.66
CA LEU A 25 -3.32 -6.14 -17.28
C LEU A 25 -2.28 -5.03 -17.18
N VAL A 26 -1.30 -5.04 -18.08
CA VAL A 26 -0.15 -4.14 -18.05
C VAL A 26 -0.17 -3.21 -19.26
N GLY A 27 -0.17 -1.90 -19.01
CA GLY A 27 0.21 -0.89 -19.99
C GLY A 27 1.68 -0.55 -19.86
N MET A 28 2.49 -1.03 -20.80
CA MET A 28 3.90 -0.68 -20.89
C MET A 28 4.03 0.66 -21.60
N ILE A 29 4.57 1.66 -20.90
CA ILE A 29 4.81 2.99 -21.48
C ILE A 29 6.07 2.97 -22.33
N THR A 30 5.91 3.34 -23.60
CA THR A 30 6.99 3.73 -24.49
C THR A 30 7.00 5.25 -24.62
N PHE A 31 8.18 5.85 -24.58
CA PHE A 31 8.34 7.29 -24.74
C PHE A 31 8.78 7.57 -26.18
N PRO A 32 7.93 8.22 -27.01
CA PRO A 32 8.26 8.46 -28.39
C PRO A 32 9.39 9.49 -28.52
N GLY A 33 10.21 9.31 -29.55
CA GLY A 33 11.18 10.30 -30.01
C GLY A 33 12.61 9.79 -30.06
N SER A 34 13.41 10.44 -30.92
CA SER A 34 14.80 10.09 -31.15
C SER A 34 15.69 11.33 -31.09
N ARG A 35 16.92 11.13 -30.66
CA ARG A 35 18.02 12.10 -30.77
C ARG A 35 19.05 11.57 -31.75
N PHE A 36 19.77 12.47 -32.40
CA PHE A 36 20.86 12.06 -33.27
C PHE A 36 22.16 11.98 -32.49
N VAL A 37 22.89 10.88 -32.66
CA VAL A 37 24.26 10.70 -32.18
C VAL A 37 25.17 10.39 -33.36
N ILE A 38 26.46 10.64 -33.20
CA ILE A 38 27.46 10.24 -34.19
C ILE A 38 28.06 8.92 -33.71
N GLU A 39 27.76 7.83 -34.41
CA GLU A 39 28.37 6.53 -34.20
C GLU A 39 29.19 6.18 -35.46
N ASN A 40 30.47 5.85 -35.26
CA ASN A 40 31.40 5.52 -36.35
C ASN A 40 31.45 6.57 -37.48
N GLY A 41 31.33 7.86 -37.13
CA GLY A 41 31.34 8.97 -38.09
C GLY A 41 30.02 9.17 -38.86
N GLN A 42 28.98 8.38 -38.59
CA GLN A 42 27.66 8.53 -39.17
C GLN A 42 26.64 9.06 -38.17
N ARG A 43 25.75 9.94 -38.64
CA ARG A 43 24.66 10.47 -37.83
C ARG A 43 23.53 9.45 -37.76
N VAL A 44 23.37 8.80 -36.60
CA VAL A 44 22.36 7.77 -36.36
C VAL A 44 21.29 8.33 -35.43
N ALA A 45 20.02 8.07 -35.72
CA ALA A 45 18.91 8.37 -34.83
C ALA A 45 18.81 7.27 -33.76
N VAL A 46 18.89 7.64 -32.49
CA VAL A 46 18.75 6.74 -31.34
C VAL A 46 17.58 7.20 -30.50
N GLU A 47 16.78 6.27 -29.99
CA GLU A 47 15.64 6.57 -29.13
C GLU A 47 16.06 7.41 -27.92
N MET A 48 15.25 8.41 -27.56
CA MET A 48 15.53 9.28 -26.41
C MET A 48 15.42 8.53 -25.09
N PHE A 49 14.51 7.56 -25.02
CA PHE A 49 14.28 6.73 -23.86
C PHE A 49 13.94 5.30 -24.32
N PRO A 50 14.96 4.47 -24.56
CA PRO A 50 14.74 3.12 -25.03
C PRO A 50 14.15 2.24 -23.93
N THR A 51 13.17 1.41 -24.31
CA THR A 51 12.46 0.49 -23.41
C THR A 51 12.44 -0.92 -23.99
N THR A 52 12.68 -1.93 -23.17
CA THR A 52 12.76 -3.32 -23.64
C THR A 52 11.41 -4.04 -23.49
N GLN A 53 10.68 -4.22 -24.59
CA GLN A 53 9.35 -4.85 -24.60
C GLN A 53 9.37 -6.35 -24.27
N ILE A 54 10.47 -7.03 -24.57
CA ILE A 54 10.61 -8.47 -24.38
C ILE A 54 10.49 -8.85 -22.88
N ASP A 55 10.94 -7.97 -21.99
CA ASP A 55 10.96 -8.23 -20.55
C ASP A 55 9.56 -8.40 -19.97
N ILE A 56 8.64 -7.49 -20.32
CA ILE A 56 7.26 -7.54 -19.82
C ILE A 56 6.48 -8.68 -20.47
N GLU A 57 6.81 -9.04 -21.71
CA GLU A 57 6.25 -10.21 -22.38
C GLU A 57 6.61 -11.50 -21.64
N ARG A 58 7.90 -11.69 -21.33
CA ARG A 58 8.38 -12.86 -20.58
C ARG A 58 7.77 -12.93 -19.19
N LEU A 59 7.72 -11.81 -18.45
CA LEU A 59 7.06 -11.77 -17.15
C LEU A 59 5.57 -12.15 -17.28
N THR A 60 4.85 -11.56 -18.24
CA THR A 60 3.42 -11.82 -18.41
C THR A 60 3.17 -13.28 -18.75
N ALA A 61 3.96 -13.87 -19.65
CA ALA A 61 3.88 -15.29 -20.01
C ALA A 61 4.17 -16.19 -18.79
N TYR A 62 5.25 -15.90 -18.05
CA TYR A 62 5.62 -16.65 -16.86
C TYR A 62 4.54 -16.57 -15.78
N ALA A 63 4.06 -15.36 -15.46
CA ALA A 63 3.01 -15.14 -14.46
C ALA A 63 1.70 -15.82 -14.85
N ASN A 64 1.27 -15.74 -16.11
CA ASN A 64 0.09 -16.45 -16.62
C ASN A 64 0.21 -17.96 -16.39
N HIS A 65 1.34 -18.55 -16.78
CA HIS A 65 1.59 -19.98 -16.61
C HIS A 65 1.63 -20.38 -15.13
N ARG A 66 2.36 -19.63 -14.28
CA ARG A 66 2.52 -19.94 -12.85
C ARG A 66 1.23 -19.77 -12.05
N LEU A 67 0.45 -18.74 -12.35
CA LEU A 67 -0.76 -18.40 -11.61
C LEU A 67 -2.03 -19.07 -12.18
N GLY A 68 -1.95 -19.70 -13.37
CA GLY A 68 -3.11 -20.25 -14.04
C GLY A 68 -4.10 -19.17 -14.51
N ILE A 69 -3.59 -17.99 -14.87
CA ILE A 69 -4.39 -16.84 -15.34
C ILE A 69 -4.08 -16.52 -16.81
N ARG A 70 -4.92 -15.69 -17.45
CA ARG A 70 -4.78 -15.31 -18.86
C ARG A 70 -4.93 -13.81 -19.04
N TYR A 71 -3.80 -13.09 -19.01
CA TYR A 71 -3.72 -11.65 -19.27
C TYR A 71 -2.71 -11.33 -20.37
N ARG A 72 -2.79 -10.12 -20.93
CA ARG A 72 -1.79 -9.58 -21.85
C ARG A 72 -1.23 -8.24 -21.36
N TYR A 73 -0.10 -7.86 -21.91
CA TYR A 73 0.40 -6.49 -21.85
C TYR A 73 -0.01 -5.71 -23.11
N VAL A 74 0.07 -4.39 -23.04
CA VAL A 74 -0.20 -3.44 -24.13
C VAL A 74 0.93 -2.42 -24.15
N ALA A 75 1.69 -2.36 -25.24
CA ALA A 75 2.60 -1.24 -25.48
C ALA A 75 1.78 0.00 -25.86
N THR A 76 2.01 1.11 -25.18
CA THR A 76 1.26 2.37 -25.35
C THR A 76 2.14 3.56 -24.95
N THR A 77 1.74 4.78 -25.28
CA THR A 77 2.37 6.01 -24.75
C THR A 77 1.52 6.60 -23.62
N LEU A 78 2.01 7.63 -22.93
CA LEU A 78 1.23 8.34 -21.90
C LEU A 78 0.03 9.10 -22.50
N GLU A 79 0.12 9.50 -23.76
CA GLU A 79 -0.97 10.18 -24.48
C GLU A 79 -2.12 9.22 -24.78
N SER A 80 -1.81 7.99 -25.18
CA SER A 80 -2.80 6.96 -25.57
C SER A 80 -3.16 5.96 -24.46
N PHE A 81 -2.50 6.02 -23.29
CA PHE A 81 -2.76 5.13 -22.17
C PHE A 81 -4.22 5.24 -21.70
N SER A 82 -4.87 4.10 -21.43
CA SER A 82 -6.19 4.11 -20.79
C SER A 82 -6.02 4.38 -19.30
N TRP A 83 -6.50 5.55 -18.88
CA TRP A 83 -6.45 5.98 -17.48
C TRP A 83 -7.59 5.37 -16.63
N ASP A 84 -8.30 4.37 -17.15
CA ASP A 84 -9.24 3.57 -16.39
C ASP A 84 -8.54 2.33 -15.80
N PRO A 85 -8.34 2.25 -14.48
CA PRO A 85 -7.72 1.09 -13.84
C PRO A 85 -8.56 -0.19 -13.91
N VAL A 86 -9.82 -0.12 -14.36
CA VAL A 86 -10.63 -1.29 -14.72
C VAL A 86 -10.14 -1.92 -16.02
N GLU A 87 -9.78 -1.10 -17.00
CA GLU A 87 -9.30 -1.55 -18.31
C GLU A 87 -7.81 -1.92 -18.28
N LEU A 88 -7.01 -1.12 -17.57
CA LEU A 88 -5.56 -1.26 -17.54
C LEU A 88 -5.03 -0.98 -16.13
N PRO A 89 -5.07 -1.97 -15.23
CA PRO A 89 -4.80 -1.77 -13.80
C PRO A 89 -3.33 -1.52 -13.44
N LEU A 90 -2.38 -1.89 -14.30
CA LEU A 90 -0.95 -1.74 -14.05
C LEU A 90 -0.33 -0.88 -15.15
N LEU A 91 0.22 0.28 -14.77
CA LEU A 91 1.06 1.11 -15.64
C LEU A 91 2.52 0.78 -15.33
N TYR A 92 3.28 0.42 -16.35
CA TYR A 92 4.67 -0.04 -16.23
C TYR A 92 5.63 0.90 -16.97
N ILE A 93 6.65 1.37 -16.27
CA ILE A 93 7.72 2.23 -16.80
C ILE A 93 9.08 1.59 -16.51
N THR A 94 9.88 1.45 -17.56
CA THR A 94 11.22 0.86 -17.54
C THR A 94 12.22 1.73 -18.28
N GLY A 95 13.48 1.77 -17.86
CA GLY A 95 14.54 2.35 -18.68
C GLY A 95 15.91 2.35 -18.01
N TRP A 96 16.95 2.61 -18.81
CA TRP A 96 18.35 2.71 -18.37
C TRP A 96 18.97 4.09 -18.65
N THR A 97 18.22 5.01 -19.25
CA THR A 97 18.60 6.42 -19.43
C THR A 97 17.82 7.28 -18.44
N PRO A 98 18.17 8.55 -18.18
CA PRO A 98 17.39 9.41 -17.30
C PRO A 98 15.89 9.40 -17.64
N MET A 99 15.03 9.17 -16.65
CA MET A 99 13.58 9.22 -16.83
C MET A 99 13.17 10.60 -17.34
N PRO A 100 12.38 10.69 -18.43
CA PRO A 100 11.90 11.96 -18.95
C PRO A 100 11.12 12.72 -17.88
N LYS A 101 11.33 14.04 -17.82
CA LYS A 101 10.54 14.90 -16.94
C LYS A 101 9.08 14.86 -17.40
N LEU A 102 8.19 14.39 -16.54
CA LEU A 102 6.77 14.33 -16.89
C LEU A 102 6.16 15.74 -16.81
N PRO A 103 5.35 16.16 -17.81
CA PRO A 103 4.54 17.37 -17.72
C PRO A 103 3.60 17.32 -16.52
N ASP A 104 3.28 18.48 -15.94
CA ASP A 104 2.43 18.54 -14.74
C ASP A 104 1.01 17.99 -15.01
N GLU A 105 0.45 18.24 -16.20
CA GLU A 105 -0.84 17.66 -16.62
C GLU A 105 -0.81 16.12 -16.64
N THR A 106 0.29 15.54 -17.13
CA THR A 106 0.48 14.09 -17.13
C THR A 106 0.62 13.54 -15.71
N LEU A 107 1.32 14.27 -14.82
CA LEU A 107 1.41 13.92 -13.41
C LEU A 107 0.04 13.97 -12.73
N ASP A 108 -0.82 14.94 -13.06
CA ASP A 108 -2.17 15.04 -12.51
C ASP A 108 -3.05 13.86 -12.95
N ARG A 109 -3.02 13.49 -14.24
CA ARG A 109 -3.71 12.30 -14.76
C ARG A 109 -3.20 11.02 -14.10
N LEU A 110 -1.88 10.88 -13.97
CA LEU A 110 -1.25 9.73 -13.32
C LEU A 110 -1.64 9.65 -11.85
N ARG A 111 -1.62 10.78 -11.13
CA ARG A 111 -2.04 10.84 -9.72
C ARG A 111 -3.49 10.41 -9.59
N ARG A 112 -4.38 10.92 -10.45
CA ARG A 112 -5.80 10.55 -10.45
C ARG A 112 -6.01 9.06 -10.73
N TYR A 113 -5.37 8.51 -11.77
CA TYR A 113 -5.41 7.09 -12.08
C TYR A 113 -4.96 6.20 -10.91
N ILE A 114 -3.89 6.60 -10.21
CA ILE A 114 -3.44 5.88 -9.04
C ILE A 114 -4.46 6.02 -7.90
N TYR A 115 -5.04 7.19 -7.63
CA TYR A 115 -6.11 7.31 -6.63
C TYR A 115 -7.35 6.48 -6.99
N ASP A 116 -7.71 6.39 -8.26
CA ASP A 116 -8.83 5.61 -8.78
C ASP A 116 -8.58 4.08 -8.77
N GLY A 117 -7.36 3.68 -8.40
CA GLY A 117 -7.01 2.31 -8.07
C GLY A 117 -5.97 1.66 -8.97
N GLY A 118 -5.42 2.41 -9.92
CA GLY A 118 -4.30 1.99 -10.75
C GLY A 118 -3.02 1.77 -9.94
N THR A 119 -2.15 0.89 -10.41
CA THR A 119 -0.83 0.66 -9.84
C THR A 119 0.23 1.12 -10.81
N LEU A 120 1.20 1.90 -10.32
CA LEU A 120 2.38 2.31 -11.07
C LEU A 120 3.56 1.43 -10.67
N VAL A 121 4.15 0.72 -11.63
CA VAL A 121 5.40 -0.03 -11.44
C VAL A 121 6.48 0.66 -12.24
N VAL A 122 7.49 1.17 -11.54
CA VAL A 122 8.69 1.76 -12.13
C VAL A 122 9.87 0.88 -11.77
N HIS A 123 10.77 0.61 -12.71
CA HIS A 123 12.00 -0.08 -12.34
C HIS A 123 13.17 0.36 -13.22
N ALA A 124 14.36 0.26 -12.65
CA ALA A 124 15.60 0.67 -13.29
C ALA A 124 16.20 -0.49 -14.07
N GLN A 125 16.16 -0.42 -15.40
CA GLN A 125 16.87 -1.39 -16.23
C GLN A 125 18.38 -1.23 -16.02
N CYS A 126 19.06 -2.36 -15.83
CA CYS A 126 20.44 -2.47 -15.38
C CYS A 126 20.75 -1.72 -14.06
N GLY A 127 19.74 -1.30 -13.27
CA GLY A 127 19.97 -0.56 -12.02
C GLY A 127 20.73 0.76 -12.21
N ARG A 128 20.61 1.40 -13.38
CA ARG A 128 21.35 2.64 -13.71
C ARG A 128 21.04 3.77 -12.73
N LYS A 129 22.09 4.34 -12.14
CA LYS A 129 21.97 5.38 -11.13
C LYS A 129 21.22 6.61 -11.66
N GLU A 130 21.47 6.99 -12.92
CA GLU A 130 20.87 8.16 -13.55
C GLU A 130 19.36 8.00 -13.71
N PHE A 131 18.89 6.80 -14.11
CA PHE A 131 17.46 6.51 -14.13
C PHE A 131 16.89 6.51 -12.71
N VAL A 132 17.55 5.85 -11.76
CA VAL A 132 17.09 5.79 -10.36
C VAL A 132 16.91 7.19 -9.76
N ASP A 133 17.89 8.07 -9.91
CA ASP A 133 17.84 9.44 -9.36
C ASP A 133 16.71 10.26 -9.99
N THR A 134 16.56 10.19 -11.32
CA THR A 134 15.51 10.92 -12.04
C THR A 134 14.12 10.34 -11.78
N ALA A 135 13.96 9.02 -11.70
CA ALA A 135 12.71 8.36 -11.34
C ALA A 135 12.27 8.76 -9.92
N ARG A 136 13.16 8.74 -8.93
CA ARG A 136 12.84 9.19 -7.57
C ARG A 136 12.38 10.65 -7.54
N ARG A 137 13.00 11.53 -8.34
CA ARG A 137 12.55 12.93 -8.47
C ARG A 137 11.14 13.03 -9.04
N GLU A 138 10.83 12.31 -10.12
CA GLU A 138 9.50 12.33 -10.73
C GLU A 138 8.43 11.73 -9.79
N LEU A 139 8.76 10.66 -9.06
CA LEU A 139 7.87 10.06 -8.07
C LEU A 139 7.63 10.98 -6.86
N ALA A 140 8.63 11.76 -6.44
CA ALA A 140 8.47 12.78 -5.41
C ALA A 140 7.58 13.96 -5.88
N ARG A 141 7.64 14.33 -7.17
CA ARG A 141 6.71 15.30 -7.77
C ARG A 141 5.28 14.75 -7.85
N LEU A 142 5.14 13.45 -8.08
CA LEU A 142 3.84 12.79 -8.18
C LEU A 142 3.11 12.78 -6.82
N PHE A 143 3.81 12.48 -5.73
CA PHE A 143 3.26 12.48 -4.37
C PHE A 143 4.15 13.26 -3.38
N PRO A 144 4.04 14.59 -3.31
CA PRO A 144 4.90 15.41 -2.45
C PRO A 144 4.70 15.12 -0.96
N GLU A 145 3.49 14.72 -0.56
CA GLU A 145 3.13 14.45 0.84
C GLU A 145 3.29 12.98 1.25
N ARG A 146 3.58 12.08 0.29
CA ARG A 146 3.77 10.64 0.57
C ARG A 146 5.13 10.19 0.11
N LYS A 147 5.96 9.76 1.06
CA LYS A 147 7.34 9.39 0.80
C LYS A 147 7.43 8.03 0.10
N LEU A 148 8.13 8.02 -1.04
CA LEU A 148 8.70 6.81 -1.61
C LEU A 148 9.77 6.29 -0.65
N ALA A 149 9.56 5.11 -0.07
CA ALA A 149 10.48 4.54 0.91
C ALA A 149 10.60 3.03 0.75
N PRO A 150 11.70 2.43 1.24
CA PRO A 150 11.85 0.99 1.32
C PRO A 150 10.65 0.33 1.99
N ILE A 151 10.23 -0.82 1.47
CA ILE A 151 9.17 -1.61 2.07
C ILE A 151 9.77 -2.73 2.92
N ASP A 152 9.14 -3.00 4.05
CA ASP A 152 9.55 -4.07 4.95
C ASP A 152 9.28 -5.47 4.36
N THR A 153 10.03 -6.46 4.85
CA THR A 153 9.99 -7.86 4.38
C THR A 153 8.66 -8.56 4.67
N ASP A 154 7.78 -7.95 5.48
CA ASP A 154 6.43 -8.44 5.78
C ASP A 154 5.37 -7.97 4.77
N SER A 155 5.75 -7.07 3.84
CA SER A 155 4.89 -6.57 2.77
C SER A 155 4.34 -7.71 1.90
N PRO A 156 3.08 -7.63 1.44
CA PRO A 156 2.51 -8.62 0.52
C PRO A 156 3.32 -8.77 -0.78
N LEU A 157 4.08 -7.75 -1.20
CA LEU A 157 4.95 -7.84 -2.38
C LEU A 157 6.04 -8.92 -2.28
N PHE A 158 6.37 -9.36 -1.07
CA PHE A 158 7.37 -10.41 -0.85
C PHE A 158 6.77 -11.77 -0.48
N ARG A 159 5.44 -11.90 -0.44
CA ARG A 159 4.77 -13.12 0.04
C ARG A 159 3.39 -13.39 -0.55
N SER A 160 2.96 -12.63 -1.56
CA SER A 160 1.61 -12.75 -2.14
C SER A 160 1.40 -14.06 -2.89
N TYR A 161 2.45 -14.61 -3.50
CA TYR A 161 2.43 -15.92 -4.15
C TYR A 161 3.70 -16.71 -3.80
N PHE A 162 4.87 -16.18 -4.13
CA PHE A 162 6.15 -16.70 -3.65
C PHE A 162 6.52 -16.03 -2.34
N ARG A 163 6.97 -16.82 -1.35
CA ARG A 163 7.58 -16.31 -0.13
C ARG A 163 9.06 -16.01 -0.39
N ILE A 164 9.38 -14.73 -0.53
CA ILE A 164 10.72 -14.20 -0.80
C ILE A 164 11.29 -13.66 0.50
N THR A 165 12.25 -14.38 1.09
CA THR A 165 12.97 -13.94 2.31
C THR A 165 14.40 -13.51 2.03
N GLU A 166 14.91 -13.81 0.84
CA GLU A 166 16.25 -13.50 0.36
C GLU A 166 16.17 -13.21 -1.15
N MET A 167 17.06 -12.37 -1.66
CA MET A 167 17.32 -12.15 -3.08
C MET A 167 18.80 -12.34 -3.35
N LYS A 168 19.15 -12.80 -4.57
CA LYS A 168 20.52 -12.80 -5.07
C LYS A 168 20.71 -11.69 -6.07
N VAL A 169 21.74 -10.87 -5.89
CA VAL A 169 22.11 -9.77 -6.78
C VAL A 169 23.56 -9.89 -7.23
N ARG A 170 23.86 -9.42 -8.45
CA ARG A 170 25.23 -9.21 -8.88
C ARG A 170 25.39 -7.81 -9.45
N GLN A 171 26.62 -7.32 -9.37
CA GLN A 171 27.04 -6.13 -10.09
C GLN A 171 27.90 -6.58 -11.26
N ASP A 172 27.51 -6.24 -12.48
CA ASP A 172 28.21 -6.65 -13.71
C ASP A 172 28.48 -8.17 -13.74
N ASP A 173 29.72 -8.56 -14.01
CA ASP A 173 30.19 -9.96 -14.05
C ASP A 173 30.63 -10.51 -12.69
N GLN A 174 30.42 -9.78 -11.60
CA GLN A 174 30.77 -10.27 -10.27
C GLN A 174 29.87 -11.45 -9.86
N PRO A 175 30.34 -12.31 -8.92
CA PRO A 175 29.51 -13.36 -8.35
C PRO A 175 28.25 -12.80 -7.67
N PHE A 176 27.17 -13.56 -7.73
CA PHE A 176 25.94 -13.24 -7.00
C PHE A 176 26.19 -13.22 -5.48
N LYS A 177 25.65 -12.20 -4.82
CA LYS A 177 25.63 -12.03 -3.37
C LYS A 177 24.18 -12.03 -2.87
N SER A 178 23.98 -12.62 -1.70
CA SER A 178 22.69 -12.60 -1.01
C SER A 178 22.40 -11.25 -0.36
N MET A 179 21.14 -10.84 -0.39
CA MET A 179 20.62 -9.68 0.32
C MET A 179 19.14 -9.88 0.69
N PRO A 180 18.59 -9.11 1.64
CA PRO A 180 17.14 -9.06 1.84
C PRO A 180 16.42 -8.59 0.57
N PRO A 181 15.15 -8.98 0.35
CA PRO A 181 14.35 -8.42 -0.73
C PRO A 181 14.18 -6.92 -0.58
N TYR A 182 14.24 -6.20 -1.70
CA TYR A 182 14.26 -4.75 -1.69
C TYR A 182 13.38 -4.17 -2.80
N LEU A 183 12.43 -3.34 -2.40
CA LEU A 183 11.60 -2.49 -3.23
C LEU A 183 11.33 -1.21 -2.44
N GLU A 184 11.06 -0.12 -3.16
CA GLU A 184 10.50 1.08 -2.58
C GLU A 184 9.03 1.20 -3.00
N ALA A 185 8.20 1.81 -2.17
CA ALA A 185 6.81 2.04 -2.52
C ALA A 185 6.26 3.38 -2.01
N VAL A 186 5.20 3.85 -2.65
CA VAL A 186 4.26 4.82 -2.07
C VAL A 186 2.97 4.08 -1.80
N TYR A 187 2.48 4.15 -0.57
CA TYR A 187 1.21 3.53 -0.18
C TYR A 187 0.05 4.52 -0.31
N ILE A 188 -1.07 4.05 -0.89
CA ILE A 188 -2.37 4.71 -0.80
C ILE A 188 -3.29 3.73 -0.06
N GLY A 189 -3.83 4.19 1.07
CA GLY A 189 -4.38 3.26 2.04
C GLY A 189 -3.31 2.25 2.50
N CYS A 190 -3.67 0.97 2.59
CA CYS A 190 -2.74 -0.12 2.88
C CYS A 190 -2.09 -0.75 1.63
N ARG A 191 -2.41 -0.29 0.41
CA ARG A 191 -1.90 -0.89 -0.84
C ARG A 191 -0.62 -0.20 -1.33
N PRO A 192 0.37 -0.95 -1.84
CA PRO A 192 1.52 -0.36 -2.53
C PRO A 192 1.06 0.15 -3.91
N ALA A 193 0.76 1.45 -4.00
CA ALA A 193 0.16 2.07 -5.17
C ALA A 193 1.19 2.49 -6.23
N VAL A 194 2.38 2.89 -5.77
CA VAL A 194 3.58 3.01 -6.58
C VAL A 194 4.58 1.99 -6.08
N ILE A 195 5.16 1.20 -6.99
CA ILE A 195 6.20 0.21 -6.70
C ILE A 195 7.42 0.59 -7.51
N PHE A 196 8.54 0.78 -6.85
CA PHE A 196 9.79 1.14 -7.48
C PHE A 196 10.88 0.10 -7.17
N SER A 197 11.50 -0.45 -8.21
CA SER A 197 12.69 -1.28 -8.05
C SER A 197 13.93 -0.56 -8.60
N PRO A 198 14.86 -0.13 -7.74
CA PRO A 198 16.11 0.48 -8.20
C PRO A 198 17.16 -0.56 -8.63
N ILE A 199 16.91 -1.84 -8.37
CA ILE A 199 17.74 -2.97 -8.81
C ILE A 199 17.03 -3.63 -9.98
N ASP A 200 17.79 -4.09 -10.97
CA ASP A 200 17.21 -4.57 -12.20
C ASP A 200 16.46 -5.91 -12.04
N LEU A 201 15.16 -5.88 -12.30
CA LEU A 201 14.30 -7.05 -12.44
C LEU A 201 14.26 -7.56 -13.90
N ASN A 202 14.49 -6.68 -14.87
CA ASN A 202 14.25 -6.93 -16.30
C ASN A 202 15.29 -7.85 -16.92
N CYS A 203 16.58 -7.61 -16.70
CA CYS A 203 17.61 -8.55 -17.12
C CYS A 203 17.49 -9.92 -16.42
N GLY A 204 16.74 -10.00 -15.30
CA GLY A 204 16.37 -11.27 -14.69
C GLY A 204 15.20 -11.95 -15.40
N TRP A 205 14.27 -11.20 -15.99
CA TRP A 205 13.15 -11.74 -16.78
C TRP A 205 13.58 -12.14 -18.18
N ASP A 206 14.49 -11.39 -18.79
CA ASP A 206 15.13 -11.71 -20.06
C ASP A 206 16.60 -12.09 -19.83
N VAL A 207 16.90 -13.39 -19.90
CA VAL A 207 18.29 -13.88 -19.89
C VAL A 207 18.99 -13.44 -21.17
N VAL A 208 19.60 -12.26 -21.13
CA VAL A 208 20.59 -11.87 -22.13
C VAL A 208 21.94 -12.38 -21.63
N ASN A 209 22.58 -13.24 -22.43
CA ASN A 209 23.94 -13.75 -22.17
C ASN A 209 25.05 -12.67 -22.19
N HIS A 210 24.68 -11.39 -22.24
CA HIS A 210 25.57 -10.23 -22.24
C HIS A 210 25.06 -9.21 -21.22
N PRO A 211 25.58 -9.22 -19.98
CA PRO A 211 25.22 -8.20 -19.01
C PRO A 211 25.69 -6.83 -19.51
N ILE A 212 24.80 -5.85 -19.48
CA ILE A 212 25.15 -4.46 -19.77
C ILE A 212 25.99 -3.94 -18.60
N MET A 213 27.26 -3.60 -18.87
CA MET A 213 28.21 -3.11 -17.86
C MET A 213 27.76 -1.83 -17.15
N GLY A 214 28.04 -1.75 -15.85
CA GLY A 214 27.75 -0.64 -14.93
C GLY A 214 26.38 -0.74 -14.26
N GLY A 215 25.95 -1.94 -13.89
CA GLY A 215 24.61 -2.20 -13.37
C GLY A 215 24.51 -3.24 -12.27
N ILE A 216 23.42 -3.19 -11.49
CA ILE A 216 23.05 -4.19 -10.47
C ILE A 216 21.77 -4.89 -10.87
N LEU A 217 21.79 -6.23 -10.85
CA LEU A 217 20.67 -7.05 -11.31
C LEU A 217 20.38 -8.24 -10.40
N TYR A 218 19.10 -8.59 -10.32
CA TYR A 218 18.65 -9.78 -9.62
C TYR A 218 18.89 -11.06 -10.42
N HIS A 219 19.19 -12.14 -9.72
CA HIS A 219 19.19 -13.48 -10.32
C HIS A 219 17.80 -13.81 -10.87
N GLN A 220 17.75 -14.48 -12.03
CA GLN A 220 16.52 -14.75 -12.79
C GLN A 220 15.38 -15.31 -11.94
N ASP A 221 15.61 -16.39 -11.20
CA ASP A 221 14.55 -17.02 -10.38
C ASP A 221 13.92 -16.05 -9.39
N TYR A 222 14.74 -15.19 -8.77
CA TYR A 222 14.31 -14.21 -7.79
C TYR A 222 13.58 -13.04 -8.46
N ALA A 223 14.07 -12.60 -9.63
CA ALA A 223 13.41 -11.57 -10.42
C ALA A 223 12.02 -12.02 -10.90
N LEU A 224 11.90 -13.23 -11.43
CA LEU A 224 10.63 -13.82 -11.88
C LEU A 224 9.66 -14.04 -10.71
N ALA A 225 10.16 -14.49 -9.56
CA ALA A 225 9.36 -14.61 -8.35
C ALA A 225 8.82 -13.25 -7.88
N MET A 226 9.67 -12.23 -7.85
CA MET A 226 9.28 -10.85 -7.49
C MET A 226 8.25 -10.28 -8.47
N GLY A 227 8.48 -10.42 -9.78
CA GLY A 227 7.53 -9.96 -10.80
C GLY A 227 6.17 -10.66 -10.68
N THR A 228 6.16 -11.97 -10.40
CA THR A 228 4.93 -12.73 -10.16
C THR A 228 4.18 -12.22 -8.92
N ASN A 229 4.90 -11.87 -7.85
CA ASN A 229 4.30 -11.25 -6.68
C ASN A 229 3.74 -9.85 -6.97
N ILE A 230 4.43 -9.01 -7.76
CA ILE A 230 3.92 -7.69 -8.17
C ILE A 230 2.59 -7.84 -8.92
N VAL A 231 2.51 -8.77 -9.87
CA VAL A 231 1.27 -9.10 -10.60
C VAL A 231 0.17 -9.57 -9.65
N THR A 232 0.50 -10.55 -8.78
CA THR A 232 -0.46 -11.12 -7.82
C THR A 232 -1.01 -10.06 -6.87
N CYS A 233 -0.12 -9.25 -6.29
CA CYS A 233 -0.46 -8.17 -5.38
C CYS A 233 -1.31 -7.11 -6.06
N THR A 234 -1.00 -6.75 -7.32
CA THR A 234 -1.81 -5.80 -8.10
C THR A 234 -3.23 -6.33 -8.30
N LEU A 235 -3.38 -7.58 -8.75
CA LEU A 235 -4.69 -8.21 -8.96
C LEU A 235 -5.49 -8.34 -7.66
N ALA A 236 -4.84 -8.75 -6.56
CA ALA A 236 -5.47 -8.92 -5.27
C ALA A 236 -5.97 -7.60 -4.65
N ASN A 237 -5.37 -6.47 -5.04
CA ASN A 237 -5.73 -5.14 -4.54
C ASN A 237 -6.79 -4.43 -5.40
N LEU A 238 -7.21 -4.95 -6.55
CA LEU A 238 -8.14 -4.25 -7.46
C LEU A 238 -9.45 -3.85 -6.77
N LYS A 239 -10.06 -4.77 -6.01
CA LYS A 239 -11.32 -4.50 -5.32
C LYS A 239 -11.14 -3.47 -4.20
N TYR A 240 -10.10 -3.63 -3.39
CA TYR A 240 -9.74 -2.69 -2.34
C TYR A 240 -9.54 -1.28 -2.90
N ALA A 241 -8.75 -1.17 -3.96
CA ALA A 241 -8.38 0.10 -4.56
C ALA A 241 -9.59 0.86 -5.14
N ARG A 242 -10.53 0.15 -5.78
CA ARG A 242 -11.77 0.74 -6.29
C ARG A 242 -12.68 1.25 -5.17
N ALA A 243 -12.88 0.45 -4.13
CA ALA A 243 -13.69 0.85 -2.99
C ALA A 243 -13.08 2.06 -2.27
N PHE A 244 -11.76 2.03 -2.05
CA PHE A 244 -11.01 3.13 -1.45
C PHE A 244 -11.13 4.44 -2.24
N ALA A 245 -11.15 4.37 -3.58
CA ALA A 245 -11.32 5.55 -4.43
C ALA A 245 -12.69 6.21 -4.33
N THR A 246 -13.73 5.43 -4.02
CA THR A 246 -15.12 5.90 -3.96
C THR A 246 -15.57 6.35 -2.57
N GLU A 247 -14.88 5.87 -1.53
CA GLU A 247 -15.23 6.20 -0.15
C GLU A 247 -15.02 7.70 0.13
N LYS A 248 -16.03 8.32 0.75
CA LYS A 248 -15.99 9.74 1.07
C LYS A 248 -15.56 9.92 2.51
N ILE A 249 -14.47 10.65 2.72
CA ILE A 249 -14.13 11.17 4.04
C ILE A 249 -15.13 12.30 4.35
N PHE A 250 -16.12 12.00 5.17
CA PHE A 250 -17.08 13.01 5.64
C PHE A 250 -16.37 14.03 6.52
N HIS A 251 -16.16 15.23 5.99
CA HIS A 251 -15.72 16.38 6.77
C HIS A 251 -16.97 17.16 7.16
N GLY A 252 -17.56 16.83 8.30
CA GLY A 252 -18.66 17.64 8.82
C GLY A 252 -18.14 19.04 9.16
N THR A 253 -18.67 20.08 8.51
CA THR A 253 -18.50 21.48 8.93
C THR A 253 -19.33 21.72 10.18
N TYR A 254 -18.85 21.25 11.32
CA TYR A 254 -19.43 21.54 12.62
C TYR A 254 -18.53 22.53 13.36
N GLU A 255 -19.11 23.60 13.90
CA GLU A 255 -18.41 24.43 14.90
C GLU A 255 -18.05 23.56 16.11
N LYS A 256 -16.84 23.76 16.66
CA LYS A 256 -16.33 23.02 17.82
C LYS A 256 -17.15 23.42 19.05
N THR A 257 -18.20 22.67 19.36
CA THR A 257 -18.95 22.80 20.61
C THR A 257 -18.24 22.03 21.72
N ARG A 258 -18.17 22.58 22.94
CA ARG A 258 -17.51 21.95 24.09
C ARG A 258 -18.02 20.53 24.43
N ASP A 259 -19.24 20.20 24.00
CA ASP A 259 -19.91 18.94 24.36
C ASP A 259 -19.71 17.80 23.35
N ARG A 260 -18.71 17.88 22.46
CA ARG A 260 -18.47 16.87 21.42
C ARG A 260 -17.07 16.26 21.50
N LEU A 261 -17.01 14.93 21.47
CA LEU A 261 -15.75 14.20 21.40
C LEU A 261 -15.07 14.42 20.04
N VAL A 262 -13.84 14.90 20.07
CA VAL A 262 -12.96 15.08 18.90
C VAL A 262 -11.67 14.32 19.14
N ILE A 263 -11.37 13.36 18.26
CA ILE A 263 -10.16 12.55 18.34
C ILE A 263 -9.02 13.25 17.59
N GLY A 264 -7.88 13.42 18.25
CA GLY A 264 -6.65 13.94 17.65
C GLY A 264 -5.80 12.82 17.07
N GLN A 265 -5.55 12.79 15.76
CA GLN A 265 -4.65 11.79 15.17
C GLN A 265 -3.23 12.31 15.04
N ILE A 266 -2.29 11.59 15.64
CA ILE A 266 -0.87 11.94 15.64
C ILE A 266 -0.27 11.80 14.22
N ARG A 267 0.37 12.86 13.72
CA ARG A 267 1.25 12.77 12.54
C ARG A 267 2.60 12.19 12.93
N HIS A 268 3.11 11.30 12.10
CA HIS A 268 4.47 10.79 12.19
C HIS A 268 4.99 10.40 10.79
N ASN A 269 6.27 10.05 10.70
CA ASN A 269 6.94 9.76 9.43
C ASN A 269 6.81 8.31 8.93
N GLY A 270 5.95 7.50 9.56
CA GLY A 270 5.76 6.06 9.28
C GLY A 270 4.44 5.73 8.59
N ASP A 271 4.04 6.56 7.61
CA ASP A 271 2.73 6.51 6.94
C ASP A 271 1.56 6.62 7.93
N TRP A 272 1.44 7.78 8.59
CA TRP A 272 0.52 8.05 9.71
C TRP A 272 -0.99 7.97 9.42
N ASP A 273 -1.36 7.91 8.13
CA ASP A 273 -2.77 7.84 7.71
C ASP A 273 -3.02 6.82 6.58
N PRO A 274 -2.89 5.52 6.89
CA PRO A 274 -3.12 4.43 5.94
C PRO A 274 -4.59 3.95 5.92
N THR A 275 -5.42 4.37 6.87
CA THR A 275 -6.83 3.97 7.02
C THR A 275 -7.75 5.19 7.20
N PRO A 276 -7.71 6.18 6.28
CA PRO A 276 -8.37 7.48 6.48
C PRO A 276 -9.90 7.41 6.65
N HIS A 277 -10.55 6.34 6.17
CA HIS A 277 -12.00 6.16 6.30
C HIS A 277 -12.40 5.52 7.65
N GLY A 278 -11.44 4.90 8.34
CA GLY A 278 -11.71 4.05 9.49
C GLY A 278 -12.25 4.84 10.67
N LEU A 279 -11.55 5.89 11.09
CA LEU A 279 -11.98 6.68 12.24
C LEU A 279 -13.35 7.37 12.02
N PRO A 280 -13.64 8.03 10.87
CA PRO A 280 -14.98 8.54 10.59
C PRO A 280 -16.08 7.48 10.69
N ASN A 281 -15.85 6.27 10.16
CA ASN A 281 -16.80 5.16 10.22
C ASN A 281 -16.98 4.65 11.66
N LEU A 282 -15.90 4.56 12.43
CA LEU A 282 -15.96 4.21 13.85
C LEU A 282 -16.78 5.25 14.63
N MET A 283 -16.57 6.55 14.38
CA MET A 283 -17.35 7.59 15.04
C MET A 283 -18.83 7.49 14.70
N LYS A 284 -19.20 7.14 13.46
CA LYS A 284 -20.59 6.85 13.06
C LYS A 284 -21.17 5.67 13.83
N TYR A 285 -20.40 4.60 13.99
CA TYR A 285 -20.81 3.42 14.73
C TYR A 285 -20.94 3.70 16.24
N LEU A 286 -20.04 4.49 16.81
CA LEU A 286 -20.07 4.98 18.19
C LEU A 286 -21.33 5.81 18.47
N ALA A 287 -21.66 6.76 17.59
CA ALA A 287 -22.87 7.59 17.70
C ALA A 287 -24.16 6.77 17.66
N ALA A 288 -24.18 5.70 16.86
CA ALA A 288 -25.33 4.82 16.71
C ALA A 288 -25.49 3.84 17.89
N SER A 289 -24.39 3.52 18.58
CA SER A 289 -24.35 2.48 19.61
C SER A 289 -24.31 3.02 21.04
N THR A 290 -24.14 4.33 21.21
CA THR A 290 -24.01 4.99 22.52
C THR A 290 -24.78 6.32 22.54
N THR A 291 -24.92 6.91 23.73
CA THR A 291 -25.48 8.26 23.90
C THR A 291 -24.42 9.37 23.79
N LEU A 292 -23.17 9.03 23.44
CA LEU A 292 -22.08 9.99 23.32
C LEU A 292 -22.32 10.92 22.13
N ASN A 293 -22.17 12.23 22.38
CA ASN A 293 -22.23 13.25 21.33
C ASN A 293 -20.84 13.34 20.69
N VAL A 294 -20.72 12.89 19.45
CA VAL A 294 -19.44 12.76 18.76
C VAL A 294 -19.34 13.72 17.57
N GLN A 295 -18.13 14.23 17.30
CA GLN A 295 -17.88 14.95 16.06
C GLN A 295 -17.30 13.98 15.01
N PHE A 296 -17.88 13.95 13.81
CA PHE A 296 -17.35 13.24 12.64
C PHE A 296 -16.15 13.97 12.02
N LYS A 297 -15.29 14.55 12.86
CA LYS A 297 -14.09 15.27 12.44
C LYS A 297 -12.90 14.69 13.20
N ARG A 298 -11.86 14.39 12.46
CA ARG A 298 -10.54 14.03 12.98
C ARG A 298 -9.64 15.24 12.86
N ASP A 299 -9.04 15.66 13.96
CA ASP A 299 -8.04 16.72 13.94
C ASP A 299 -6.66 16.09 13.83
N THR A 300 -5.85 16.62 12.93
CA THR A 300 -4.47 16.18 12.77
C THR A 300 -3.60 16.88 13.81
N VAL A 301 -2.85 16.10 14.60
CA VAL A 301 -2.04 16.56 15.74
C VAL A 301 -0.56 16.39 15.43
N ASP A 302 0.19 17.48 15.54
CA ASP A 302 1.64 17.46 15.73
C ASP A 302 1.91 17.48 17.24
N LEU A 303 2.63 16.48 17.77
CA LEU A 303 2.90 16.34 19.21
C LEU A 303 3.76 17.48 19.78
N THR A 304 4.44 18.25 18.92
CA THR A 304 5.21 19.42 19.35
C THR A 304 4.32 20.64 19.62
N GLU A 305 3.14 20.71 18.99
CA GLU A 305 2.16 21.79 19.18
C GLU A 305 1.27 21.55 20.42
N ASP A 306 0.74 22.64 21.01
CA ASP A 306 -0.15 22.54 22.18
C ASP A 306 -1.51 21.90 21.87
N LYS A 307 -1.88 21.79 20.58
CA LYS A 307 -3.16 21.21 20.15
C LYS A 307 -3.38 19.77 20.62
N ALA A 308 -2.32 19.03 20.94
CA ALA A 308 -2.46 17.66 21.47
C ALA A 308 -3.29 17.63 22.76
N PHE A 309 -3.22 18.67 23.59
CA PHE A 309 -3.92 18.78 24.87
C PHE A 309 -5.40 19.20 24.73
N ASP A 310 -5.83 19.59 23.52
CA ASP A 310 -7.24 19.89 23.23
C ASP A 310 -8.11 18.63 23.07
N HIS A 311 -7.49 17.45 23.08
CA HIS A 311 -8.12 16.16 22.83
C HIS A 311 -7.96 15.26 24.05
N ALA A 312 -9.05 14.67 24.54
CA ALA A 312 -8.98 13.67 25.62
C ALA A 312 -8.38 12.34 25.14
N VAL A 313 -8.51 12.06 23.83
CA VAL A 313 -8.03 10.84 23.19
C VAL A 313 -7.21 11.21 21.96
N LEU A 314 -5.97 10.70 21.93
CA LEU A 314 -5.13 10.69 20.74
C LEU A 314 -5.21 9.33 20.07
N TYR A 315 -5.24 9.33 18.73
CA TYR A 315 -5.20 8.14 17.90
C TYR A 315 -3.91 8.08 17.09
N MET A 316 -3.33 6.89 16.94
CA MET A 316 -2.12 6.67 16.15
C MET A 316 -2.20 5.35 15.37
N THR A 317 -1.80 5.38 14.10
CA THR A 317 -1.75 4.18 13.26
C THR A 317 -0.70 4.35 12.18
N GLY A 318 -0.20 3.25 11.61
CA GLY A 318 0.78 3.35 10.54
C GLY A 318 1.18 2.02 9.93
N LEU A 319 1.92 2.09 8.82
CA LEU A 319 2.39 0.92 8.06
C LEU A 319 3.88 0.66 8.23
N ARG A 320 4.66 1.68 8.62
CA ARG A 320 6.13 1.66 8.59
C ARG A 320 6.71 2.00 9.95
N ASP A 321 8.02 1.78 10.07
CA ASP A 321 8.79 2.33 11.18
C ASP A 321 8.64 3.86 11.24
N PHE A 322 8.58 4.39 12.45
CA PHE A 322 8.53 5.81 12.77
C PHE A 322 9.37 6.09 14.00
N LYS A 323 9.88 7.31 14.15
CA LYS A 323 10.67 7.68 15.34
C LYS A 323 10.23 9.03 15.87
N PHE A 324 9.88 9.08 17.15
CA PHE A 324 9.66 10.34 17.83
C PHE A 324 10.99 11.01 18.15
N SER A 325 11.05 12.31 17.92
CA SER A 325 12.04 13.22 18.48
C SER A 325 11.95 13.23 20.01
N GLN A 326 12.98 13.77 20.67
CA GLN A 326 12.95 13.87 22.14
C GLN A 326 11.86 14.81 22.64
N ALA A 327 11.52 15.85 21.87
CA ALA A 327 10.43 16.77 22.19
C ALA A 327 9.07 16.05 22.16
N GLU A 328 8.80 15.28 21.10
CA GLU A 328 7.55 14.50 20.98
C GLU A 328 7.44 13.45 22.10
N VAL A 329 8.53 12.76 22.44
CA VAL A 329 8.57 11.82 23.56
C VAL A 329 8.20 12.50 24.88
N ALA A 330 8.80 13.67 25.17
CA ALA A 330 8.52 14.41 26.40
C ALA A 330 7.07 14.91 26.44
N ARG A 331 6.56 15.42 25.31
CA ARG A 331 5.18 15.93 25.20
C ARG A 331 4.15 14.83 25.35
N LEU A 332 4.33 13.69 24.68
CA LEU A 332 3.42 12.55 24.83
C LEU A 332 3.44 12.00 26.25
N ARG A 333 4.61 12.00 26.93
CA ARG A 333 4.68 11.63 28.35
C ARG A 333 3.84 12.58 29.21
N THR A 334 4.00 13.89 29.04
CA THR A 334 3.21 14.89 29.77
C THR A 334 1.72 14.73 29.50
N TYR A 335 1.33 14.50 28.24
CA TYR A 335 -0.06 14.26 27.85
C TYR A 335 -0.66 13.06 28.61
N LEU A 336 0.03 11.91 28.58
CA LEU A 336 -0.43 10.68 29.25
C LEU A 336 -0.46 10.84 30.78
N SER A 337 0.56 11.49 31.37
CA SER A 337 0.59 11.77 32.81
C SER A 337 -0.42 12.82 33.27
N SER A 338 -1.05 13.55 32.34
CA SER A 338 -2.11 14.52 32.65
C SER A 338 -3.52 13.92 32.47
N GLY A 339 -3.63 12.61 32.29
CA GLY A 339 -4.90 11.89 32.11
C GLY A 339 -5.34 11.73 30.65
N GLY A 340 -4.52 12.12 29.68
CA GLY A 340 -4.81 11.86 28.27
C GLY A 340 -4.65 10.38 27.94
N VAL A 341 -5.48 9.87 27.02
CA VAL A 341 -5.40 8.48 26.54
C VAL A 341 -4.85 8.40 25.13
N LEU A 342 -3.95 7.44 24.88
CA LEU A 342 -3.46 7.09 23.54
C LEU A 342 -4.05 5.76 23.09
N VAL A 343 -4.80 5.80 21.99
CA VAL A 343 -5.28 4.60 21.28
C VAL A 343 -4.43 4.41 20.03
N ALA A 344 -3.92 3.21 19.80
CA ALA A 344 -3.12 2.94 18.62
C ALA A 344 -3.39 1.56 18.00
N ASP A 345 -3.20 1.43 16.68
CA ASP A 345 -3.21 0.15 15.99
C ASP A 345 -2.15 0.05 14.89
N ALA A 346 -1.65 -1.15 14.63
CA ALA A 346 -0.81 -1.41 13.47
C ALA A 346 -1.71 -1.63 12.24
N ALA A 347 -1.76 -0.66 11.32
CA ALA A 347 -2.53 -0.81 10.08
C ALA A 347 -2.03 -2.02 9.29
N ALA A 348 -2.96 -2.82 8.75
CA ALA A 348 -2.72 -4.11 8.13
C ALA A 348 -1.88 -5.10 8.97
N GLY A 349 -1.76 -4.88 10.28
CA GLY A 349 -0.90 -5.65 11.20
C GLY A 349 0.58 -5.60 10.82
N ARG A 350 1.09 -4.46 10.34
CA ARG A 350 2.49 -4.32 9.92
C ARG A 350 3.46 -4.38 11.09
N ARG A 351 4.43 -5.30 11.00
CA ARG A 351 5.42 -5.56 12.05
C ARG A 351 6.40 -4.42 12.25
N ALA A 352 6.70 -3.67 11.20
CA ALA A 352 7.59 -2.52 11.29
C ALA A 352 7.00 -1.42 12.17
N PHE A 353 5.69 -1.16 12.03
CA PHE A 353 4.98 -0.24 12.91
C PHE A 353 4.86 -0.80 14.33
N ASP A 354 4.55 -2.09 14.50
CA ASP A 354 4.49 -2.72 15.84
C ASP A 354 5.82 -2.61 16.61
N ALA A 355 6.92 -2.95 15.95
CA ALA A 355 8.26 -2.82 16.53
C ALA A 355 8.59 -1.37 16.89
N ALA A 356 8.22 -0.41 16.02
CA ALA A 356 8.40 1.00 16.27
C ALA A 356 7.55 1.49 17.45
N PHE A 357 6.27 1.14 17.50
CA PHE A 357 5.36 1.53 18.58
C PHE A 357 5.87 1.06 19.94
N ARG A 358 6.26 -0.21 20.06
CA ARG A 358 6.83 -0.77 21.29
C ARG A 358 8.11 -0.04 21.73
N ARG A 359 9.00 0.24 20.78
CA ARG A 359 10.25 0.98 21.03
C ARG A 359 9.96 2.39 21.52
N GLU A 360 9.08 3.10 20.83
CA GLU A 360 8.79 4.51 21.08
C GLU A 360 7.97 4.70 22.36
N ILE A 361 6.97 3.86 22.65
CA ILE A 361 6.20 3.95 23.89
C ILE A 361 7.06 3.63 25.11
N LYS A 362 8.05 2.73 24.99
CA LYS A 362 9.03 2.49 26.07
C LYS A 362 9.91 3.71 26.34
N ARG A 363 10.20 4.54 25.33
CA ARG A 363 10.88 5.83 25.54
C ARG A 363 9.98 6.84 26.24
N VAL A 364 8.69 6.84 25.91
CA VAL A 364 7.68 7.72 26.53
C VAL A 364 7.46 7.35 27.99
N LEU A 365 7.25 6.08 28.32
CA LEU A 365 7.02 5.58 29.67
C LEU A 365 8.05 4.47 30.04
N PRO A 366 9.29 4.83 30.43
CA PRO A 366 10.37 3.86 30.66
C PRO A 366 10.11 2.84 31.77
N GLU A 367 9.37 3.24 32.81
CA GLU A 367 9.07 2.38 33.96
C GLU A 367 7.81 1.53 33.75
N ALA A 368 7.02 1.84 32.71
CA ALA A 368 5.80 1.11 32.41
C ALA A 368 6.06 -0.08 31.48
N GLU A 369 5.17 -1.07 31.57
CA GLU A 369 5.16 -2.25 30.72
C GLU A 369 3.89 -2.28 29.86
N LEU A 370 4.07 -2.45 28.55
CA LEU A 370 2.98 -2.68 27.61
C LEU A 370 2.63 -4.18 27.62
N LYS A 371 1.55 -4.55 28.28
CA LYS A 371 1.13 -5.95 28.54
C LYS A 371 -0.27 -6.24 28.00
N PRO A 372 -0.66 -7.51 27.78
CA PRO A 372 -2.03 -7.85 27.41
C PRO A 372 -3.05 -7.32 28.43
N ILE A 373 -4.13 -6.72 27.93
CA ILE A 373 -5.25 -6.27 28.76
C ILE A 373 -6.04 -7.51 29.18
N ALA A 374 -6.29 -7.66 30.48
CA ALA A 374 -7.03 -8.79 31.02
C ALA A 374 -8.48 -8.80 30.50
N LEU A 375 -9.02 -9.98 30.21
CA LEU A 375 -10.35 -10.12 29.62
C LEU A 375 -11.48 -9.67 30.55
N ASP A 376 -11.24 -9.55 31.85
CA ASP A 376 -12.18 -9.00 32.85
C ASP A 376 -12.11 -7.46 32.98
N SER A 377 -11.23 -6.80 32.22
CA SER A 377 -11.18 -5.33 32.15
C SER A 377 -12.54 -4.75 31.77
N PRO A 378 -12.96 -3.60 32.35
CA PRO A 378 -14.16 -2.89 31.95
C PRO A 378 -14.22 -2.55 30.45
N LEU A 379 -13.05 -2.42 29.81
CA LEU A 379 -12.92 -2.23 28.37
C LEU A 379 -13.63 -3.33 27.56
N PHE A 380 -13.69 -4.56 28.06
CA PHE A 380 -14.31 -5.69 27.35
C PHE A 380 -15.77 -5.95 27.75
N GLU A 381 -16.36 -5.10 28.60
CA GLU A 381 -17.71 -5.30 29.13
C GLU A 381 -18.76 -4.39 28.48
N ALA A 382 -18.41 -3.14 28.18
CA ALA A 382 -19.36 -2.13 27.74
C ALA A 382 -18.79 -1.22 26.63
N PRO A 383 -19.67 -0.74 25.72
CA PRO A 383 -21.08 -1.09 25.57
C PRO A 383 -21.32 -2.50 25.00
N PHE A 384 -20.29 -3.12 24.41
CA PHE A 384 -20.37 -4.49 23.93
C PHE A 384 -19.59 -5.43 24.85
N LYS A 385 -20.20 -6.55 25.25
CA LYS A 385 -19.46 -7.63 25.89
C LYS A 385 -18.63 -8.39 24.85
N VAL A 386 -17.31 -8.36 24.94
CA VAL A 386 -16.38 -8.99 24.00
C VAL A 386 -15.40 -9.89 24.76
N ARG A 387 -15.67 -11.19 24.77
CA ARG A 387 -14.77 -12.21 25.37
C ARG A 387 -14.03 -13.05 24.34
N THR A 388 -14.59 -13.08 23.14
CA THR A 388 -14.02 -13.71 21.95
C THR A 388 -14.01 -12.68 20.84
N ALA A 389 -13.10 -12.81 19.90
CA ALA A 389 -13.00 -11.97 18.72
C ALA A 389 -12.69 -12.82 17.51
N ASP A 390 -13.34 -12.50 16.39
CA ASP A 390 -13.03 -13.03 15.08
C ASP A 390 -11.97 -12.17 14.38
N TYR A 391 -11.19 -12.83 13.53
CA TYR A 391 -10.07 -12.22 12.81
C TYR A 391 -10.20 -12.45 11.30
N THR A 392 -9.42 -11.72 10.51
CA THR A 392 -9.39 -11.93 9.06
C THR A 392 -8.88 -13.34 8.71
N GLU A 393 -9.25 -13.83 7.53
CA GLU A 393 -8.78 -15.13 7.02
C GLU A 393 -7.26 -15.23 6.98
N ALA A 394 -6.56 -14.12 6.72
CA ALA A 394 -5.10 -14.07 6.73
C ALA A 394 -4.52 -14.31 8.14
N VAL A 395 -5.17 -13.82 9.20
CA VAL A 395 -4.77 -14.10 10.58
C VAL A 395 -5.09 -15.55 10.93
N LYS A 396 -6.33 -16.01 10.68
CA LYS A 396 -6.78 -17.39 10.95
C LYS A 396 -5.87 -18.43 10.31
N ALA A 397 -5.44 -18.19 9.07
CA ALA A 397 -4.52 -19.08 8.36
C ALA A 397 -3.13 -19.18 9.03
N SER A 398 -2.69 -18.12 9.72
CA SER A 398 -1.39 -18.08 10.40
C SER A 398 -1.46 -18.45 11.89
N GLN A 399 -2.61 -18.21 12.53
CA GLN A 399 -2.86 -18.34 13.96
C GLN A 399 -4.30 -18.85 14.19
N PRO A 400 -4.58 -20.12 13.88
CA PRO A 400 -5.94 -20.67 13.92
C PRO A 400 -6.55 -20.71 15.33
N GLU A 401 -5.71 -20.76 16.36
CA GLU A 401 -6.13 -20.80 17.77
C GLU A 401 -6.44 -19.42 18.37
N LEU A 402 -6.17 -18.33 17.64
CA LEU A 402 -6.41 -16.98 18.12
C LEU A 402 -7.90 -16.64 18.04
N ASN A 403 -8.57 -16.61 19.19
CA ASN A 403 -10.02 -16.36 19.29
C ASN A 403 -10.41 -15.37 20.40
N ALA A 404 -9.45 -14.85 21.16
CA ALA A 404 -9.65 -13.84 22.18
C ALA A 404 -9.23 -12.46 21.66
N PRO A 405 -9.83 -11.34 22.14
CA PRO A 405 -9.40 -10.01 21.75
C PRO A 405 -7.97 -9.73 22.25
N HIS A 406 -7.05 -9.49 21.31
CA HIS A 406 -5.66 -9.21 21.63
C HIS A 406 -5.38 -7.70 21.60
N LEU A 407 -5.57 -7.06 22.76
CA LEU A 407 -5.19 -5.67 23.01
C LEU A 407 -4.12 -5.62 24.09
N LEU A 408 -3.18 -4.68 23.94
CA LEU A 408 -2.13 -4.38 24.90
C LEU A 408 -2.43 -3.04 25.57
N GLY A 409 -2.03 -2.91 26.83
CA GLY A 409 -2.30 -1.74 27.64
C GLY A 409 -1.12 -1.32 28.51
N ILE A 410 -1.09 -0.03 28.85
CA ILE A 410 -0.29 0.51 29.96
C ILE A 410 -1.24 1.13 30.96
N ASP A 411 -1.16 0.66 32.20
CA ASP A 411 -1.91 1.21 33.32
C ASP A 411 -1.15 2.40 33.93
N MET A 412 -1.87 3.46 34.31
CA MET A 412 -1.40 4.56 35.12
C MET A 412 -2.48 4.91 36.13
N GLU A 413 -2.15 4.90 37.43
CA GLU A 413 -3.11 5.18 38.51
C GLU A 413 -4.41 4.34 38.45
N GLN A 414 -4.30 3.07 38.03
CA GLN A 414 -5.41 2.10 37.88
C GLN A 414 -6.35 2.31 36.68
N SER A 415 -6.07 3.27 35.79
CA SER A 415 -6.74 3.42 34.48
C SER A 415 -5.77 3.14 33.32
N LEU A 416 -6.27 2.66 32.18
CA LEU A 416 -5.44 2.47 30.98
C LEU A 416 -5.15 3.83 30.31
N CYS A 417 -3.90 4.27 30.29
CA CYS A 417 -3.49 5.48 29.57
C CYS A 417 -3.02 5.20 28.13
N VAL A 418 -2.62 3.96 27.84
CA VAL A 418 -2.29 3.51 26.48
C VAL A 418 -3.07 2.24 26.18
N ILE A 419 -3.72 2.20 25.02
CA ILE A 419 -4.41 1.03 24.48
C ILE A 419 -3.89 0.81 23.06
N TYR A 420 -3.32 -0.35 22.80
CA TYR A 420 -2.66 -0.65 21.54
C TYR A 420 -3.06 -2.01 20.99
N SER A 421 -3.29 -2.11 19.67
CA SER A 421 -3.45 -3.38 19.00
C SER A 421 -2.37 -3.63 17.92
N PRO A 422 -1.63 -4.76 18.00
CA PRO A 422 -0.76 -5.18 16.91
C PRO A 422 -1.53 -5.77 15.71
N TYR A 423 -2.81 -6.10 15.88
CA TYR A 423 -3.72 -6.47 14.80
C TYR A 423 -4.50 -5.25 14.37
N SER A 424 -4.69 -5.05 13.07
CA SER A 424 -5.36 -3.84 12.62
C SER A 424 -6.80 -3.78 13.11
N LEU A 425 -7.13 -2.67 13.77
CA LEU A 425 -8.49 -2.23 14.03
C LEU A 425 -8.94 -1.27 12.93
N GLY A 426 -8.06 -0.37 12.50
CA GLY A 426 -8.35 0.67 11.52
C GLY A 426 -8.86 0.12 10.19
N ASN A 427 -8.27 -0.99 9.69
CA ASN A 427 -8.77 -1.62 8.47
C ASN A 427 -10.17 -2.23 8.62
N GLY A 428 -10.50 -2.77 9.80
CA GLY A 428 -11.85 -3.26 10.07
C GLY A 428 -12.86 -2.13 10.21
N TRP A 429 -12.44 -0.97 10.75
CA TRP A 429 -13.29 0.22 10.81
C TRP A 429 -13.58 0.81 9.42
N GLU A 430 -12.64 0.69 8.47
CA GLU A 430 -12.87 1.13 7.09
C GLU A 430 -14.02 0.35 6.43
N GLN A 431 -14.24 -0.91 6.81
CA GLN A 431 -15.20 -1.83 6.16
C GLN A 431 -14.93 -1.99 4.66
N ILE A 432 -13.67 -1.80 4.26
CA ILE A 432 -13.19 -2.02 2.89
C ILE A 432 -12.44 -3.35 2.90
N ALA A 433 -12.94 -4.33 2.15
CA ALA A 433 -12.31 -5.63 2.03
C ALA A 433 -10.85 -5.52 1.53
N TYR A 434 -9.90 -5.85 2.41
CA TYR A 434 -8.47 -5.84 2.10
C TYR A 434 -7.85 -7.22 2.34
N THR A 435 -7.47 -7.88 1.24
CA THR A 435 -6.97 -9.27 1.23
C THR A 435 -5.78 -9.52 2.15
N TYR A 436 -4.91 -8.53 2.33
CA TYR A 436 -3.68 -8.66 3.12
C TYR A 436 -3.80 -8.05 4.52
N ASN A 437 -5.02 -7.77 4.99
CA ASN A 437 -5.23 -7.28 6.34
C ASN A 437 -4.88 -8.38 7.37
N LEU A 438 -3.89 -8.12 8.23
CA LEU A 438 -3.68 -8.89 9.45
C LEU A 438 -4.38 -8.15 10.60
N GLY A 439 -5.67 -8.40 10.79
CA GLY A 439 -6.52 -7.62 11.68
C GLY A 439 -7.71 -8.40 12.21
N PHE A 440 -8.54 -7.70 12.97
CA PHE A 440 -9.84 -8.20 13.40
C PHE A 440 -10.82 -8.28 12.22
N SER A 441 -11.89 -9.05 12.38
CA SER A 441 -13.07 -8.93 11.51
C SER A 441 -13.65 -7.52 11.60
N ASP A 442 -14.35 -7.06 10.56
CA ASP A 442 -14.91 -5.71 10.53
C ASP A 442 -15.87 -5.46 11.71
N GLU A 443 -16.71 -6.45 12.04
CA GLU A 443 -17.68 -6.35 13.15
C GLU A 443 -16.98 -6.25 14.50
N ASP A 444 -16.01 -7.14 14.79
CA ASP A 444 -15.32 -7.11 16.08
C ASP A 444 -14.37 -5.91 16.20
N ALA A 445 -13.77 -5.46 15.09
CA ALA A 445 -13.00 -4.22 15.07
C ALA A 445 -13.86 -3.03 15.49
N LEU A 446 -15.08 -2.90 14.97
CA LEU A 446 -16.01 -1.81 15.31
C LEU A 446 -16.48 -1.90 16.77
N ARG A 447 -16.86 -3.09 17.24
CA ARG A 447 -17.30 -3.31 18.63
C ARG A 447 -16.17 -3.00 19.61
N LEU A 448 -14.96 -3.50 19.35
CA LEU A 448 -13.77 -3.19 20.16
C LEU A 448 -13.42 -1.71 20.09
N GLY A 449 -13.47 -1.08 18.91
CA GLY A 449 -13.20 0.35 18.76
C GLY A 449 -14.16 1.21 19.60
N VAL A 450 -15.46 0.88 19.60
CA VAL A 450 -16.46 1.59 20.41
C VAL A 450 -16.19 1.40 21.90
N ASN A 451 -15.90 0.18 22.32
CA ASN A 451 -15.52 -0.11 23.70
C ASN A 451 -14.28 0.67 24.14
N VAL A 452 -13.23 0.67 23.32
CA VAL A 452 -11.97 1.39 23.57
C VAL A 452 -12.23 2.89 23.72
N LEU A 453 -12.97 3.51 22.80
CA LEU A 453 -13.28 4.93 22.87
C LEU A 453 -14.22 5.26 24.03
N THR A 454 -15.19 4.40 24.34
CA THR A 454 -16.07 4.59 25.49
C THR A 454 -15.28 4.52 26.79
N TYR A 455 -14.43 3.50 26.95
CA TYR A 455 -13.56 3.37 28.12
C TYR A 455 -12.69 4.62 28.30
N ALA A 456 -12.03 5.08 27.22
CA ALA A 456 -11.10 6.20 27.24
C ALA A 456 -11.72 7.56 27.58
N VAL A 457 -13.05 7.71 27.55
CA VAL A 457 -13.75 8.96 27.90
C VAL A 457 -14.56 8.86 29.18
N THR A 458 -14.63 7.68 29.81
CA THR A 458 -15.40 7.46 31.05
C THR A 458 -14.57 7.03 32.25
N HIS A 459 -13.30 6.68 32.06
CA HIS A 459 -12.34 6.27 33.11
C HIS A 459 -11.05 7.06 32.93
#